data_AF-W2D255-F1
#
_entry.id   AF-W2D255-F1
#
_cell.length_a   1.000
_cell.length_b   1.000
_cell.length_c   1.000
_cell.angle_alpha   90.00
_cell.angle_beta   90.00
_cell.angle_gamma   90.00
#
_symmetry.space_group_name_H-M   'P 1'
#
loop_
_entity.id
_entity.type
_entity.pdbx_description
1 polymer ?
#
loop_
_entity_poly.entity_id
_entity_poly.type
_entity_poly.pdbx_seq_one_letter_code
_entity_poly.pdbx_strand_id
1 'polypeptide(L)'
;MISDEIQRELQALGSIGKAADLARFFKTGPGEYGEGDRFLGVPVPGVRSVARKHYAEAGDEDLCRLLESDFHEVRLCGLLMLVERYERTRTRTVRAATADFYLRYRTHIDNWDLVDLTAYKILGRETFDTNNADLLRS
;
A
#
# COMPACT_ATOMS: atom_id res chain seq x y z
N MET A 1 0.65 18.54 2.89
CA MET A 1 1.32 17.49 3.70
C MET A 1 2.25 16.70 2.80
N ILE A 2 3.08 15.80 3.32
CA ILE A 2 3.99 15.02 2.46
C ILE A 2 3.21 14.03 1.58
N SER A 3 1.99 13.62 1.99
CA SER A 3 1.06 12.88 1.14
C SER A 3 0.79 13.55 -0.21
N ASP A 4 0.68 14.88 -0.26
CA ASP A 4 0.40 15.63 -1.50
C ASP A 4 1.62 15.65 -2.42
N GLU A 5 2.83 15.67 -1.84
CA GLU A 5 4.08 15.55 -2.60
C GLU A 5 4.24 14.16 -3.19
N ILE A 6 4.00 13.11 -2.39
CA ILE A 6 4.05 11.71 -2.84
C ILE A 6 3.08 11.48 -4.02
N GLN A 7 1.85 11.96 -3.91
CA GLN A 7 0.87 11.82 -5.00
C GLN A 7 1.32 12.54 -6.28
N ARG A 8 1.88 13.75 -6.17
CA ARG A 8 2.44 14.47 -7.33
C ARG A 8 3.63 13.74 -7.96
N GLU A 9 4.52 13.17 -7.14
CA GLU A 9 5.67 12.40 -7.61
C GLU A 9 5.22 11.14 -8.36
N LEU A 10 4.25 10.40 -7.81
CA LEU A 10 3.65 9.25 -8.49
C LEU A 10 2.96 9.65 -9.79
N GLN A 11 2.18 10.73 -9.78
CA GLN A 11 1.50 11.21 -10.98
C GLN A 11 2.49 11.62 -12.09
N ALA A 12 3.61 12.24 -11.72
CA ALA A 12 4.67 12.61 -12.67
C ALA A 12 5.39 11.39 -13.29
N LEU A 13 5.43 10.26 -12.57
CA LEU A 13 5.96 8.98 -13.08
C LEU A 13 4.94 8.20 -13.91
N GLY A 14 3.68 8.60 -13.86
CA GLY A 14 2.56 7.94 -14.53
C GLY A 14 2.55 8.11 -16.05
N SER A 15 1.81 7.23 -16.72
CA SER A 15 1.60 7.28 -18.16
C SER A 15 0.19 6.84 -18.50
N ILE A 16 -0.51 7.65 -19.32
CA ILE A 16 -1.89 7.36 -19.74
C ILE A 16 -2.00 6.01 -20.45
N GLY A 17 -1.05 5.69 -21.33
CA GLY A 17 -1.02 4.40 -22.02
C GLY A 17 -0.89 3.24 -21.04
N LYS A 18 0.02 3.38 -20.06
CA LYS A 18 0.23 2.35 -19.04
C LYS A 18 -0.96 2.23 -18.08
N ALA A 19 -1.59 3.34 -17.72
CA ALA A 19 -2.79 3.35 -16.91
C ALA A 19 -3.92 2.55 -17.59
N ALA A 20 -4.12 2.73 -18.90
CA ALA A 20 -5.09 1.96 -19.67
C ALA A 20 -4.74 0.47 -19.76
N ASP A 21 -3.46 0.12 -19.86
CA ASP A 21 -3.01 -1.28 -19.82
C ASP A 21 -3.28 -1.93 -18.46
N LEU A 22 -2.97 -1.22 -17.37
CA LEU A 22 -3.19 -1.70 -16.01
C LEU A 22 -4.68 -1.84 -15.69
N ALA A 23 -5.51 -0.85 -16.03
CA ALA A 23 -6.96 -0.93 -15.84
C ALA A 23 -7.56 -2.18 -16.51
N ARG A 24 -7.13 -2.51 -17.73
CA ARG A 24 -7.54 -3.74 -18.41
C ARG A 24 -7.00 -5.00 -17.74
N PHE A 25 -5.75 -4.99 -17.29
CA PHE A 25 -5.12 -6.13 -16.61
C PHE A 25 -5.80 -6.44 -15.27
N PHE A 26 -6.12 -5.41 -14.48
CA PHE A 26 -6.79 -5.51 -13.19
C PHE A 26 -8.32 -5.63 -13.29
N LYS A 27 -8.86 -5.60 -14.51
CA LYS A 27 -10.30 -5.79 -14.80
C LYS A 27 -11.16 -4.79 -14.03
N THR A 28 -11.03 -3.50 -14.37
CA THR A 28 -11.72 -2.41 -13.69
C THR A 28 -13.05 -2.00 -14.33
N GLY A 29 -13.56 -2.78 -15.28
CA GLY A 29 -14.83 -2.52 -15.94
C GLY A 29 -16.04 -2.75 -15.00
N PRO A 30 -17.24 -2.28 -15.39
CA PRO A 30 -18.45 -2.53 -14.60
C PRO A 30 -18.73 -4.02 -14.41
N GLY A 31 -18.95 -4.45 -13.16
CA GLY A 31 -19.17 -5.85 -12.77
C GLY A 31 -17.90 -6.71 -12.74
N GLU A 32 -16.72 -6.13 -12.97
CA GLU A 32 -15.45 -6.85 -12.91
C GLU A 32 -14.81 -6.78 -11.51
N TYR A 33 -13.77 -7.60 -11.31
CA TYR A 33 -13.09 -7.76 -10.02
C TYR A 33 -12.56 -6.44 -9.44
N GLY A 34 -11.95 -5.60 -10.26
CA GLY A 34 -11.36 -4.32 -9.85
C GLY A 34 -12.24 -3.12 -10.15
N GLU A 35 -13.56 -3.28 -10.25
CA GLU A 35 -14.48 -2.18 -10.55
C GLU A 35 -14.24 -0.98 -9.62
N GLY A 36 -14.11 0.21 -10.20
CA GLY A 36 -13.89 1.46 -9.47
C GLY A 36 -12.41 1.82 -9.23
N ASP A 37 -11.47 0.89 -9.43
CA ASP A 37 -10.05 1.17 -9.26
C ASP A 37 -9.49 2.07 -10.38
N ARG A 38 -8.62 3.00 -10.01
CA ARG A 38 -8.04 3.98 -10.94
C ARG A 38 -6.52 3.86 -10.97
N PHE A 39 -5.93 3.99 -12.15
CA PHE A 39 -4.49 3.81 -12.33
C PHE A 39 -3.82 5.09 -12.81
N LEU A 40 -2.66 5.40 -12.23
CA LEU A 40 -1.74 6.45 -12.70
C LEU A 40 -0.82 5.93 -13.81
N GLY A 41 -0.65 4.60 -13.94
CA GLY A 41 0.25 3.99 -14.90
C GLY A 41 1.69 3.91 -14.42
N VAL A 42 1.91 3.87 -13.10
CA VAL A 42 3.26 3.84 -12.51
C VAL A 42 3.71 2.38 -12.35
N PRO A 43 4.84 1.96 -12.94
CA PRO A 43 5.37 0.63 -12.70
C PRO A 43 5.72 0.41 -11.22
N VAL A 44 5.51 -0.82 -10.71
CA VAL A 44 5.80 -1.19 -9.31
C VAL A 44 7.21 -0.76 -8.83
N PRO A 45 8.30 -0.88 -9.62
CA PRO A 45 9.60 -0.35 -9.21
C PRO A 45 9.61 1.16 -8.91
N GLY A 46 8.84 1.94 -9.67
CA GLY A 46 8.66 3.38 -9.42
C GLY A 46 7.93 3.64 -8.10
N VAL A 47 6.84 2.92 -7.85
CA VAL A 47 6.09 3.00 -6.58
C VAL A 47 6.98 2.66 -5.38
N ARG A 48 7.78 1.59 -5.49
CA ARG A 48 8.76 1.20 -4.46
C ARG A 48 9.80 2.29 -4.20
N SER A 49 10.28 2.95 -5.25
CA SER A 49 11.25 4.04 -5.14
C SER A 49 10.68 5.20 -4.31
N VAL A 50 9.45 5.62 -4.62
CA VAL A 50 8.77 6.70 -3.90
C VAL A 50 8.48 6.30 -2.45
N ALA A 51 7.97 5.09 -2.23
CA ALA A 51 7.70 4.58 -0.88
C ALA A 51 8.96 4.57 -0.01
N ARG A 52 10.07 4.04 -0.52
CA ARG A 52 11.37 4.01 0.19
C ARG A 52 11.94 5.41 0.45
N LYS A 53 11.69 6.37 -0.43
CA LYS A 53 12.15 7.75 -0.26
C LYS A 53 11.45 8.41 0.93
N HIS A 54 10.14 8.20 1.09
CA HIS A 54 9.31 9.01 2.00
C HIS A 54 8.83 8.28 3.27
N TYR A 55 9.06 6.97 3.42
CA TYR A 55 8.48 6.18 4.54
C TYR A 55 8.80 6.72 5.93
N ALA A 56 9.97 7.37 6.10
CA ALA A 56 10.47 7.87 7.37
C ALA A 56 9.88 9.24 7.75
N GLU A 57 9.44 10.01 6.76
CA GLU A 57 8.95 11.39 6.95
C GLU A 57 7.42 11.44 7.04
N ALA A 58 6.72 10.54 6.34
CA ALA A 58 5.28 10.45 6.45
C ALA A 58 4.84 10.09 7.86
N GLY A 59 3.79 10.74 8.35
CA GLY A 59 3.09 10.38 9.58
C GLY A 59 2.00 9.34 9.33
N ASP A 60 1.16 9.10 10.34
CA ASP A 60 -0.01 8.24 10.19
C ASP A 60 -1.10 8.93 9.37
N GLU A 61 -1.33 10.24 9.56
CA GLU A 61 -2.31 11.02 8.77
C GLU A 61 -2.00 10.98 7.27
N ASP A 62 -0.71 11.05 6.89
CA ASP A 62 -0.29 10.92 5.50
C ASP A 62 -0.62 9.53 4.95
N LEU A 63 -0.35 8.47 5.72
CA LEU A 63 -0.66 7.10 5.29
C LEU A 63 -2.17 6.88 5.14
N CYS A 64 -2.99 7.41 6.05
CA CYS A 64 -4.45 7.33 5.94
C CYS A 64 -4.90 7.88 4.58
N ARG A 65 -4.42 9.07 4.20
CA ARG A 65 -4.77 9.73 2.94
C ARG A 65 -4.26 8.99 1.70
N LEU A 66 -3.11 8.33 1.80
CA LEU A 66 -2.60 7.50 0.70
C LEU A 66 -3.45 6.23 0.51
N LEU A 67 -3.87 5.59 1.60
CA LEU A 67 -4.69 4.37 1.57
C LEU A 67 -6.14 4.63 1.16
N GLU A 68 -6.68 5.80 1.49
CA GLU A 68 -8.04 6.22 1.10
C GLU A 68 -8.12 6.75 -0.34
N SER A 69 -7.02 6.77 -1.09
CA SER A 69 -7.00 7.24 -2.47
C SER A 69 -7.70 6.27 -3.43
N ASP A 70 -8.45 6.79 -4.39
CA ASP A 70 -9.00 5.99 -5.50
C ASP A 70 -7.91 5.41 -6.42
N PHE A 71 -6.68 5.95 -6.36
CA PHE A 71 -5.60 5.53 -7.24
C PHE A 71 -4.83 4.35 -6.66
N HIS A 72 -4.83 3.24 -7.40
CA HIS A 72 -4.16 2.00 -7.06
C HIS A 72 -2.69 2.21 -6.64
N GLU A 73 -1.90 2.91 -7.46
CA GLU A 73 -0.47 3.08 -7.16
C GLU A 73 -0.22 3.98 -5.95
N VAL A 74 -1.16 4.85 -5.59
CA VAL A 74 -1.09 5.67 -4.38
C VAL A 74 -1.34 4.80 -3.14
N ARG A 75 -2.36 3.94 -3.19
CA ARG A 75 -2.64 2.95 -2.12
C ARG A 75 -1.46 2.00 -1.94
N LEU A 76 -0.96 1.44 -3.03
CA LEU A 76 0.22 0.57 -3.02
C LEU A 76 1.45 1.29 -2.43
N CYS A 77 1.66 2.57 -2.73
CA CYS A 77 2.74 3.36 -2.14
C CYS A 77 2.61 3.43 -0.61
N GLY A 78 1.42 3.76 -0.10
CA GLY A 78 1.16 3.79 1.35
C GLY A 78 1.42 2.44 2.03
N LEU A 79 0.98 1.34 1.42
CA LEU A 79 1.23 0.00 1.97
C LEU A 79 2.72 -0.39 1.93
N LEU A 80 3.45 -0.04 0.87
CA LEU A 80 4.89 -0.27 0.78
C LEU A 80 5.67 0.60 1.78
N MET A 81 5.17 1.78 2.13
CA MET A 81 5.73 2.59 3.21
C MET A 81 5.53 1.92 4.58
N LEU A 82 4.36 1.33 4.85
CA LEU A 82 4.15 0.50 6.04
C LEU A 82 5.13 -0.69 6.09
N VAL A 83 5.37 -1.34 4.96
CA VAL A 83 6.38 -2.41 4.85
C VAL A 83 7.77 -1.91 5.21
N GLU A 84 8.23 -0.79 4.63
CA GLU A 84 9.54 -0.22 4.93
C GLU A 84 9.65 0.21 6.41
N ARG A 85 8.59 0.77 7.01
CA ARG A 85 8.52 1.06 8.46
C ARG A 85 8.68 -0.21 9.29
N TYR A 86 7.94 -1.27 8.96
CA TYR A 86 7.93 -2.53 9.71
C TYR A 86 9.27 -3.27 9.64
N GLU A 87 9.84 -3.41 8.43
CA GLU A 87 11.07 -4.16 8.20
C GLU A 87 12.30 -3.47 8.81
N ARG A 88 12.33 -2.13 8.81
CA ARG A 88 13.50 -1.36 9.28
C ARG A 88 13.51 -1.11 10.78
N THR A 89 12.35 -1.05 11.42
CA THR A 89 12.29 -0.87 12.86
C THR A 89 12.71 -2.15 13.59
N ARG A 90 13.44 -1.97 14.68
CA ARG A 90 13.74 -3.03 15.67
C ARG A 90 12.80 -2.95 16.88
N THR A 91 12.00 -1.89 16.98
CA THR A 91 11.15 -1.63 18.14
C THR A 91 9.86 -2.42 18.02
N ARG A 92 9.63 -3.33 18.98
CA ARG A 92 8.46 -4.22 19.00
C ARG A 92 7.13 -3.46 19.01
N THR A 93 7.02 -2.38 19.78
CA THR A 93 5.80 -1.56 19.85
C THR A 93 5.47 -0.90 18.51
N VAL A 94 6.48 -0.43 17.78
CA VAL A 94 6.30 0.15 16.43
C VAL A 94 5.84 -0.90 15.43
N ARG A 95 6.40 -2.12 15.48
CA ARG A 95 5.93 -3.25 14.65
C ARG A 95 4.48 -3.60 14.91
N ALA A 96 4.10 -3.77 16.17
CA ALA A 96 2.73 -4.06 16.57
C ALA A 96 1.75 -2.96 16.12
N ALA A 97 2.11 -1.68 16.31
CA ALA A 97 1.31 -0.56 15.85
C ALA A 97 1.17 -0.52 14.32
N THR A 98 2.22 -0.86 13.58
CA THR A 98 2.20 -0.94 12.12
C THR A 98 1.29 -2.08 11.62
N ALA A 99 1.32 -3.23 12.30
CA ALA A 99 0.42 -4.35 12.00
C ALA A 99 -1.06 -4.01 12.32
N ASP A 100 -1.33 -3.36 13.45
CA ASP A 100 -2.67 -2.87 13.80
C ASP A 100 -3.18 -1.84 12.77
N PHE A 101 -2.34 -0.90 12.37
CA PHE A 101 -2.67 0.08 11.33
C PHE A 101 -3.03 -0.61 10.01
N TYR A 102 -2.24 -1.59 9.59
CA TYR A 102 -2.51 -2.38 8.38
C TYR A 102 -3.89 -3.07 8.45
N LEU A 103 -4.22 -3.72 9.57
CA LEU A 103 -5.52 -4.36 9.78
C LEU A 103 -6.68 -3.36 9.78
N ARG A 104 -6.47 -2.17 10.35
CA ARG A 104 -7.48 -1.11 10.40
C ARG A 104 -7.89 -0.61 9.02
N TYR A 105 -6.95 -0.56 8.08
CA TYR A 105 -7.17 -0.08 6.71
C TYR A 105 -7.41 -1.20 5.69
N ARG A 106 -7.63 -2.44 6.12
CA ARG A 106 -7.80 -3.62 5.25
C ARG A 106 -8.87 -3.47 4.17
N THR A 107 -9.90 -2.65 4.40
CA THR A 107 -10.98 -2.39 3.42
C THR A 107 -10.48 -1.67 2.17
N HIS A 108 -9.32 -1.01 2.25
CA HIS A 108 -8.65 -0.37 1.11
C HIS A 108 -7.62 -1.29 0.43
N ILE A 109 -7.44 -2.51 0.95
CA ILE A 109 -6.53 -3.55 0.45
C ILE A 109 -7.39 -4.60 -0.26
N ASP A 110 -8.08 -4.16 -1.32
CA ASP A 110 -9.13 -4.89 -2.04
C ASP A 110 -8.62 -5.58 -3.32
N ASN A 111 -7.31 -5.56 -3.56
CA ASN A 111 -6.68 -6.18 -4.70
C ASN A 111 -5.63 -7.22 -4.27
N TRP A 112 -5.50 -8.29 -5.06
CA TRP A 112 -4.62 -9.43 -4.73
C TRP A 112 -3.16 -9.00 -4.65
N ASP A 113 -2.73 -8.07 -5.51
CA ASP A 113 -1.34 -7.62 -5.55
C ASP A 113 -0.98 -6.77 -4.33
N LEU A 114 -1.92 -5.96 -3.83
CA LEU A 114 -1.75 -5.21 -2.59
C LEU A 114 -1.47 -6.16 -1.43
N VAL A 115 -2.20 -7.27 -1.33
CA VAL A 115 -1.99 -8.32 -0.32
C VAL A 115 -0.65 -9.03 -0.54
N ASP A 116 -0.40 -9.54 -1.75
CA ASP A 116 0.79 -10.33 -2.09
C ASP A 116 2.09 -9.56 -1.86
N LEU A 117 2.08 -8.25 -2.05
CA LEU A 117 3.26 -7.41 -1.88
C LEU A 117 3.53 -7.01 -0.42
N THR A 118 2.54 -7.10 0.47
CA THR A 118 2.59 -6.42 1.78
C THR A 118 2.27 -7.33 2.97
N ALA A 119 1.27 -8.20 2.86
CA ALA A 119 0.69 -8.90 4.02
C ALA A 119 1.71 -9.84 4.70
N TYR A 120 2.44 -10.65 3.94
CA TYR A 120 3.40 -11.60 4.51
C TYR A 120 4.58 -10.90 5.22
N LYS A 121 4.95 -9.69 4.77
CA LYS A 121 6.03 -8.90 5.35
C LYS A 121 5.66 -8.27 6.68
N ILE A 122 4.38 -7.90 6.83
CA ILE A 122 3.84 -7.28 8.04
C ILE A 122 3.15 -8.36 8.88
N LEU A 123 1.93 -8.76 8.51
CA LEU A 123 1.11 -9.69 9.27
C LEU A 123 1.72 -11.09 9.38
N GLY A 124 2.31 -11.60 8.30
CA GLY A 124 2.97 -12.92 8.32
C GLY A 124 4.13 -12.94 9.31
N ARG A 125 4.96 -11.89 9.28
CA ARG A 125 6.08 -11.75 10.22
C ARG A 125 5.61 -11.50 11.65
N GLU A 126 4.60 -10.67 11.84
CA GLU A 126 4.00 -10.35 13.14
C GLU A 126 3.42 -11.61 13.79
N THR A 127 2.66 -12.40 13.03
CA THR A 127 2.08 -13.68 13.45
C THR A 127 3.16 -14.65 13.88
N PHE A 128 4.23 -14.77 13.09
CA PHE A 128 5.36 -15.64 13.40
C PHE A 128 6.10 -15.20 14.67
N ASP A 129 6.44 -13.91 14.78
CA ASP A 129 7.21 -13.37 15.91
C ASP A 129 6.41 -13.42 17.23
N THR A 130 5.07 -13.40 17.18
CA THR A 130 4.19 -13.41 18.36
C THR A 130 3.55 -14.75 18.66
N ASN A 131 3.64 -15.71 17.73
CA ASN A 131 2.87 -16.95 17.75
C ASN A 131 1.34 -16.70 17.88
N ASN A 132 0.84 -15.60 17.29
CA ASN A 132 -0.57 -15.23 17.33
C ASN A 132 -1.21 -15.35 15.95
N ALA A 133 -1.73 -16.54 15.63
CA ALA A 133 -2.41 -16.79 14.36
C ALA A 133 -3.80 -16.13 14.26
N ASP A 134 -4.38 -15.65 15.37
CA ASP A 134 -5.70 -15.01 15.35
C ASP A 134 -5.67 -13.68 14.57
N LEU A 135 -4.50 -13.07 14.39
CA LEU A 135 -4.30 -11.91 13.52
C LEU A 135 -4.69 -12.14 12.06
N LEU A 136 -4.71 -13.39 11.60
CA LEU A 136 -5.08 -13.76 10.22
C LEU A 136 -6.55 -14.19 10.10
N ARG A 137 -7.28 -14.24 11.21
CA ARG A 137 -8.69 -14.69 11.25
C ARG A 137 -9.69 -13.54 11.30
N SER A 138 -9.21 -12.31 11.50
CA SER A 138 -10.00 -11.09 11.69
C SER A 138 -10.31 -10.35 10.40
#